data_AF-A0A267FCI1-F1
#
_entry.id   AF-A0A267FCI1-F1
#
_cell.length_a   1.000
_cell.length_b   1.000
_cell.length_c   1.000
_cell.angle_alpha   90.00
_cell.angle_beta   90.00
_cell.angle_gamma   90.00
#
_symmetry.space_group_name_H-M   'P 1'
#
loop_
_entity.id
_entity.type
_entity.pdbx_description
1 polymer ?
#
loop_
_entity_poly.entity_id
_entity_poly.type
_entity_poly.pdbx_seq_one_letter_code
_entity_poly.pdbx_strand_id
1 'polypeptide(L)'
;TTMPGSDSDEEYGTVVRSRLKLKCAGGGVESSSKKKRKKKKKNKKRKDKLDSKELQQQQTAPPEEVDTRTAAEKAHARVVEARMAEQLLKRAEKSHKERIMEFNAKLENCSEHFDIPKISWTK
;
A
#
# COMPACT_ATOMS: atom_id res chain seq x y z
N THR A 1 -5.93 55.65 16.28
CA THR A 1 -6.77 54.61 15.65
C THR A 1 -6.15 53.27 15.90
N THR A 2 -6.72 52.55 16.86
CA THR A 2 -6.38 51.17 17.21
C THR A 2 -6.91 50.23 16.13
N MET A 3 -6.10 49.25 15.72
CA MET A 3 -6.61 47.98 15.19
C MET A 3 -5.82 46.84 15.85
N PRO A 4 -6.49 45.95 16.62
CA PRO A 4 -5.90 44.76 17.19
C PRO A 4 -5.97 43.62 16.15
N GLY A 5 -4.92 42.81 16.03
CA GLY A 5 -4.84 41.78 15.01
C GLY A 5 -4.01 40.59 15.43
N SER A 6 -4.71 39.64 16.08
CA SER A 6 -4.50 38.19 15.91
C SER A 6 -3.29 37.56 16.61
N ASP A 7 -3.43 37.34 17.91
CA ASP A 7 -2.83 36.18 18.59
C ASP A 7 -3.37 34.90 17.93
N SER A 8 -2.63 34.35 16.97
CA SER A 8 -2.92 33.06 16.34
C SER A 8 -1.67 32.21 16.15
N ASP A 9 -0.70 32.34 17.08
CA ASP A 9 0.56 31.59 17.07
C ASP A 9 0.73 30.66 18.29
N GLU A 10 -0.29 30.47 19.14
CA GLU A 10 -0.19 29.57 20.30
C GLU A 10 -0.60 28.11 20.03
N GLU A 11 -1.39 27.84 18.98
CA GLU A 11 -1.92 26.49 18.72
C GLU A 11 -0.83 25.49 18.29
N TYR A 12 0.27 25.97 17.69
CA TYR A 12 1.34 25.11 17.14
C TYR A 12 2.74 25.41 17.72
N GLY A 13 2.84 26.21 18.79
CA GLY A 13 4.12 26.56 19.41
C GLY A 13 4.91 25.35 19.96
N THR A 14 4.21 24.27 20.30
CA THR A 14 4.81 23.05 20.86
C THR A 14 5.30 22.05 19.81
N VAL A 15 5.06 22.29 18.51
CA VAL A 15 5.42 21.33 17.46
C VAL A 15 6.91 21.41 17.13
N VAL A 16 7.60 20.27 17.21
CA VAL A 16 9.04 20.16 16.93
C VAL A 16 9.32 20.37 15.43
N ARG A 17 9.77 21.58 15.05
CA ARG A 17 10.05 21.97 13.64
C ARG A 17 11.44 21.52 13.13
N SER A 18 11.94 20.36 13.53
CA SER A 18 13.27 19.90 13.13
C SER A 18 13.27 19.09 11.82
N ARG A 19 14.32 19.23 11.00
CA ARG A 19 14.51 18.43 9.79
C ARG A 19 14.80 16.96 10.16
N LEU A 20 13.93 16.04 9.74
CA LEU A 20 14.05 14.61 9.99
C LEU A 20 15.35 14.04 9.40
N LYS A 21 16.29 13.65 10.27
CA LYS A 21 17.58 13.05 9.86
C LYS A 21 17.52 11.53 9.99
N LEU A 22 17.20 10.85 8.88
CA LEU A 22 17.18 9.39 8.84
C LEU A 22 18.60 8.82 8.89
N LYS A 23 18.83 7.88 9.80
CA LYS A 23 20.09 7.12 9.95
C LYS A 23 20.30 6.14 8.77
N CYS A 24 20.37 6.64 7.54
CA CYS A 24 20.87 5.88 6.39
C CYS A 24 21.19 6.75 5.15
N ALA A 25 21.31 8.06 5.28
CA ALA A 25 21.78 8.93 4.20
C ALA A 25 22.80 9.95 4.74
N GLY A 26 23.91 9.45 5.29
CA GLY A 26 25.14 10.21 5.51
C GLY A 26 26.11 9.88 4.40
N GLY A 27 26.59 10.91 3.70
CA GLY A 27 27.40 10.82 2.49
C GLY A 27 28.73 10.08 2.63
N GLY A 28 29.25 9.66 1.47
CA GLY A 28 30.52 8.99 1.30
C GLY A 28 30.48 8.08 0.09
N VAL A 29 30.98 8.56 -1.04
CA VAL A 29 31.22 7.74 -2.24
C VAL A 29 32.33 6.74 -1.90
N GLU A 30 31.94 5.56 -1.41
CA GLU A 30 32.85 4.44 -1.24
C GLU A 30 32.80 3.54 -2.48
N SER A 31 33.99 3.14 -2.94
CA SER A 31 34.28 2.36 -4.15
C SER A 31 33.42 1.10 -4.32
N SER A 32 33.17 0.76 -5.60
CA SER A 32 32.17 -0.20 -6.09
C SER A 32 32.23 -1.61 -5.46
N SER A 33 33.41 -2.06 -5.03
CA SER A 33 33.62 -3.39 -4.42
C SER A 33 33.08 -3.49 -2.98
N LYS A 34 33.16 -2.41 -2.19
CA LYS A 34 32.68 -2.37 -0.79
C LYS A 34 31.14 -2.31 -0.71
N LYS A 35 30.50 -1.74 -1.74
CA LYS A 35 29.03 -1.67 -1.89
C LYS A 35 28.40 -3.06 -2.04
N LYS A 36 29.06 -4.00 -2.74
CA LYS A 36 28.58 -5.40 -2.91
C LYS A 36 28.62 -6.19 -1.59
N ARG A 37 29.69 -6.05 -0.79
CA ARG A 37 29.80 -6.66 0.56
C ARG A 37 28.78 -6.08 1.56
N LYS A 38 28.57 -4.77 1.57
CA LYS A 38 27.58 -4.10 2.45
C LYS A 38 26.14 -4.48 2.10
N LYS A 39 25.81 -4.63 0.81
CA LYS A 39 24.48 -5.08 0.35
C LYS A 39 24.22 -6.54 0.73
N LYS A 40 25.20 -7.45 0.60
CA LYS A 40 25.08 -8.87 1.04
C LYS A 40 24.89 -8.98 2.55
N LYS A 41 25.63 -8.20 3.36
CA LYS A 41 25.48 -8.18 4.84
C LYS A 41 24.14 -7.58 5.28
N LYS A 42 23.65 -6.54 4.61
CA LYS A 42 22.32 -5.95 4.87
C LYS A 42 21.18 -6.91 4.50
N ASN A 43 21.31 -7.68 3.42
CA ASN A 43 20.30 -8.65 3.03
C ASN A 43 20.24 -9.86 3.98
N LYS A 44 21.41 -10.37 4.42
CA LYS A 44 21.47 -11.43 5.45
C LYS A 44 20.82 -11.00 6.76
N LYS A 45 21.07 -9.77 7.22
CA LYS A 45 20.48 -9.22 8.46
C LYS A 45 18.98 -8.91 8.34
N ARG A 46 18.43 -8.74 7.13
CA ARG A 46 16.98 -8.60 6.92
C ARG A 46 16.29 -9.96 6.91
N LYS A 47 16.90 -10.98 6.30
CA LYS A 47 16.37 -12.35 6.28
C LYS A 47 16.31 -12.94 7.69
N ASP A 48 17.39 -12.81 8.45
CA ASP A 48 17.51 -13.23 9.86
C ASP A 48 16.47 -12.56 10.79
N LYS A 49 16.14 -11.29 10.53
CA LYS A 49 15.10 -10.54 11.25
C LYS A 49 13.67 -10.92 10.84
N LEU A 50 13.48 -11.41 9.62
CA LEU A 50 12.18 -11.92 9.16
C LEU A 50 11.94 -13.31 9.75
N ASP A 51 12.93 -14.19 9.66
CA ASP A 51 12.89 -15.54 10.24
C ASP A 51 12.68 -15.49 11.77
N SER A 52 13.39 -14.60 12.48
CA SER A 52 13.19 -14.43 13.94
C SER A 52 11.82 -13.85 14.33
N LYS A 53 11.20 -13.07 13.44
CA LYS A 53 9.85 -12.51 13.68
C LYS A 53 8.77 -13.57 13.43
N GLU A 54 9.00 -14.47 12.48
CA GLU A 54 8.14 -15.62 12.18
C GLU A 54 8.17 -16.65 13.32
N LEU A 55 9.35 -16.91 13.90
CA LEU A 55 9.53 -17.81 15.05
C LEU A 55 8.95 -17.25 16.37
N GLN A 56 9.02 -15.93 16.60
CA GLN A 56 8.44 -15.31 17.79
C GLN A 56 6.90 -15.22 17.78
N GLN A 57 6.27 -15.33 16.60
CA GLN A 57 4.80 -15.35 16.50
C GLN A 57 4.18 -16.73 16.80
N GLN A 58 4.99 -17.80 16.92
CA GLN A 58 4.50 -19.16 17.16
C GLN A 58 4.48 -19.59 18.63
N GLN A 59 4.92 -18.75 19.59
CA GLN A 59 5.08 -19.15 21.00
C GLN A 59 4.16 -18.44 22.00
N THR A 60 3.19 -17.66 21.54
CA THR A 60 2.12 -17.18 22.41
C THR A 60 0.80 -17.67 21.83
N ALA A 61 0.32 -18.82 22.32
CA ALA A 61 -1.06 -19.22 22.09
C ALA A 61 -1.95 -18.06 22.59
N PRO A 62 -2.71 -17.40 21.70
CA PRO A 62 -3.66 -16.40 22.14
C PRO A 62 -4.68 -17.10 23.05
N PRO A 63 -5.17 -16.43 24.11
CA PRO A 63 -6.31 -16.94 24.87
C PRO A 63 -7.43 -17.29 23.88
N GLU A 64 -8.12 -18.41 24.08
CA GLU A 64 -9.27 -18.79 23.25
C GLU A 64 -10.26 -17.63 23.23
N GLU A 65 -10.22 -16.84 22.15
CA GLU A 65 -11.17 -15.77 21.91
C GLU A 65 -12.49 -16.45 21.59
N VAL A 66 -13.36 -16.53 22.59
CA VAL A 66 -14.72 -17.03 22.43
C VAL A 66 -15.37 -16.17 21.35
N ASP A 67 -15.74 -16.78 20.22
CA ASP A 67 -16.19 -16.07 19.03
C ASP A 67 -17.59 -15.47 19.28
N THR A 68 -17.60 -14.22 19.78
CA THR A 68 -18.79 -13.42 20.15
C THR A 68 -19.63 -12.98 18.95
N ARG A 69 -19.21 -13.31 17.72
CA ARG A 69 -19.88 -12.91 16.49
C ARG A 69 -21.27 -13.50 16.36
N THR A 70 -22.16 -12.70 15.79
CA THR A 70 -23.52 -13.15 15.46
C THR A 70 -23.51 -14.17 14.32
N ALA A 71 -24.57 -14.97 14.19
CA ALA A 71 -24.68 -15.96 13.11
C ALA A 71 -24.58 -15.31 11.71
N ALA A 72 -25.11 -14.10 11.56
CA ALA A 72 -25.02 -13.31 10.33
C ALA A 72 -23.58 -12.86 10.04
N GLU A 73 -22.83 -12.40 11.05
CA GLU A 73 -21.43 -12.04 10.90
C GLU A 73 -20.56 -13.23 10.51
N LYS A 74 -20.82 -14.41 11.09
CA LYS A 74 -20.13 -15.66 10.73
C LYS A 74 -20.39 -16.05 9.29
N ALA A 75 -21.63 -15.92 8.81
CA ALA A 75 -21.97 -16.17 7.41
C ALA A 75 -21.29 -15.17 6.46
N HIS A 76 -21.29 -13.88 6.80
CA HIS A 76 -20.64 -12.84 6.00
C HIS A 76 -19.12 -13.05 5.93
N ALA A 77 -18.46 -13.37 7.05
CA ALA A 77 -17.03 -13.64 7.09
C ALA A 77 -16.65 -14.78 6.13
N ARG A 78 -17.41 -15.89 6.12
CA ARG A 78 -17.18 -17.00 5.19
C ARG A 78 -17.30 -16.56 3.72
N VAL A 79 -18.30 -15.75 3.39
CA VAL A 79 -18.48 -15.22 2.02
C VAL A 79 -17.34 -14.29 1.63
N VAL A 80 -16.91 -13.42 2.54
CA VAL A 80 -15.80 -12.49 2.32
C VAL A 80 -14.50 -13.25 2.13
N GLU A 81 -14.20 -14.23 2.97
CA GLU A 81 -13.00 -15.08 2.86
C GLU A 81 -12.96 -15.81 1.52
N ALA A 82 -14.08 -16.41 1.09
CA ALA A 82 -14.18 -17.06 -0.22
C ALA A 82 -13.89 -16.07 -1.37
N ARG A 83 -14.48 -14.87 -1.34
CA ARG A 83 -14.24 -13.84 -2.36
C ARG A 83 -12.81 -13.32 -2.34
N MET A 84 -12.23 -13.15 -1.16
CA MET A 84 -10.84 -12.71 -1.01
C MET A 84 -9.87 -13.74 -1.58
N ALA A 85 -10.11 -15.03 -1.34
CA ALA A 85 -9.29 -16.11 -1.91
C ALA A 85 -9.32 -16.10 -3.45
N GLU A 86 -10.50 -15.96 -4.06
CA GLU A 86 -10.61 -15.82 -5.51
C GLU A 86 -9.91 -14.56 -6.04
N GLN A 87 -10.10 -13.42 -5.37
CA GLN A 87 -9.47 -12.16 -5.78
C GLN A 87 -7.95 -12.23 -5.65
N LEU A 88 -7.44 -12.94 -4.64
CA LEU A 88 -6.02 -13.15 -4.43
C LEU A 88 -5.44 -14.00 -5.57
N LEU A 89 -6.11 -15.09 -5.94
CA LEU A 89 -5.73 -15.93 -7.07
C LEU A 89 -5.68 -15.11 -8.37
N LYS A 90 -6.77 -14.41 -8.71
CA LYS A 90 -6.89 -13.56 -9.91
C LYS A 90 -5.84 -12.44 -9.97
N ARG A 91 -5.50 -11.84 -8.82
CA ARG A 91 -4.45 -10.80 -8.73
C ARG A 91 -3.05 -11.39 -8.84
N ALA A 92 -2.84 -12.61 -8.36
CA ALA A 92 -1.56 -13.31 -8.44
C ALA A 92 -1.28 -13.83 -9.86
N GLU A 93 -2.32 -14.19 -10.62
CA GLU A 93 -2.22 -14.67 -12.00
C GLU A 93 -1.60 -13.65 -12.95
N LYS A 94 -1.98 -12.36 -12.84
CA LYS A 94 -1.57 -11.33 -13.81
C LYS A 94 -0.41 -10.48 -13.30
N SER A 95 0.65 -10.42 -14.10
CA SER A 95 1.75 -9.46 -13.91
C SER A 95 1.26 -8.01 -14.09
N HIS A 96 1.98 -7.05 -13.50
CA HIS A 96 1.65 -5.62 -13.69
C HIS A 96 1.72 -5.21 -15.17
N LYS A 97 2.69 -5.73 -15.92
CA LYS A 97 2.82 -5.47 -17.36
C LYS A 97 1.60 -5.96 -18.13
N GLU A 98 1.11 -7.17 -17.83
CA GLU A 98 -0.09 -7.74 -18.45
C GLU A 98 -1.34 -6.92 -18.13
N ARG A 99 -1.48 -6.44 -16.87
CA ARG A 99 -2.55 -5.53 -16.50
C ARG A 99 -2.51 -4.22 -17.28
N ILE A 100 -1.32 -3.66 -17.53
CA ILE A 100 -1.17 -2.45 -18.36
C ILE A 100 -1.53 -2.75 -19.82
N MET A 101 -1.07 -3.87 -20.37
CA MET A 101 -1.38 -4.26 -21.75
C MET A 101 -2.88 -4.48 -21.94
N GLU A 102 -3.54 -5.20 -21.04
CA GLU A 102 -4.99 -5.42 -21.06
C GLU A 102 -5.76 -4.10 -20.92
N PHE A 103 -5.29 -3.19 -20.07
CA PHE A 103 -5.88 -1.86 -19.93
C PHE A 103 -5.74 -1.04 -21.21
N ASN A 104 -4.57 -1.02 -21.84
CA ASN A 104 -4.34 -0.30 -23.09
C ASN A 104 -5.16 -0.90 -24.24
N ALA A 105 -5.20 -2.23 -24.37
CA ALA A 105 -6.04 -2.89 -25.37
C ALA A 105 -7.53 -2.57 -25.16
N LYS A 106 -7.97 -2.45 -23.90
CA LYS A 106 -9.34 -2.02 -23.60
C LYS A 106 -9.59 -0.57 -24.02
N LEU A 107 -8.65 0.34 -23.77
CA LEU A 107 -8.77 1.74 -24.19
C LEU A 107 -8.80 1.88 -25.72
N GLU A 108 -7.98 1.11 -26.43
CA GLU A 108 -7.97 1.07 -27.90
C GLU A 108 -9.31 0.59 -28.47
N ASN A 109 -9.96 -0.36 -27.80
CA ASN A 109 -11.25 -0.90 -28.23
C ASN A 109 -12.46 -0.11 -27.69
N CYS A 110 -12.27 0.82 -26.75
CA CYS A 110 -13.36 1.66 -26.27
C CYS A 110 -13.79 2.62 -27.38
N SER A 111 -15.10 2.70 -27.64
CA SER A 111 -15.66 3.66 -28.58
C SER A 111 -15.36 5.09 -28.11
N GLU A 112 -14.87 5.94 -29.02
CA GLU A 112 -14.69 7.37 -28.74
C GLU A 112 -16.02 8.05 -28.42
N HIS A 113 -17.09 7.63 -29.11
CA HIS A 113 -18.44 8.19 -28.97
C HIS A 113 -19.35 7.20 -28.24
N PHE A 114 -19.91 7.64 -27.10
CA PHE A 114 -20.82 6.85 -26.26
C PHE A 114 -22.30 7.16 -26.53
N ASP A 115 -22.59 7.95 -27.56
CA ASP A 115 -23.94 8.35 -27.93
C ASP A 115 -24.19 8.13 -29.42
N ILE A 116 -25.45 7.87 -29.76
CA ILE A 116 -25.85 7.58 -31.13
C ILE A 116 -25.94 8.91 -31.87
N PRO A 117 -25.29 9.04 -33.03
CA PRO A 117 -25.39 10.27 -33.81
C PRO A 117 -26.86 10.56 -34.15
N LYS A 118 -27.26 11.83 -33.96
CA LYS A 118 -28.64 12.26 -34.21
C LYS A 118 -28.96 12.11 -35.69
N ILE A 119 -29.95 11.27 -36.00
CA ILE A 119 -30.43 11.07 -37.37
C ILE A 119 -31.47 12.14 -37.68
N SER A 120 -31.09 13.21 -38.37
CA SER A 120 -32.05 14.12 -39.00
C SER A 120 -32.48 13.55 -40.35
N TRP A 121 -33.79 13.32 -40.53
CA TRP A 121 -34.36 12.99 -41.84
C TRP A 121 -34.46 14.27 -42.67
N THR A 122 -33.34 14.69 -43.25
CA THR A 122 -33.29 15.73 -44.29
C THR A 122 -32.13 15.42 -45.22
N LYS A 123 -32.45 15.32 -46.51
CA LYS A 123 -31.52 15.07 -47.62
C LYS A 123 -30.80 16.34 -48.05
#